data_AF-A0A2G9HDY1-F1
#
_entry.id   AF-A0A2G9HDY1-F1
#
_cell.length_a   1.000
_cell.length_b   1.000
_cell.length_c   1.000
_cell.angle_alpha   90.00
_cell.angle_beta   90.00
_cell.angle_gamma   90.00
#
_symmetry.space_group_name_H-M   'P 1'
#
loop_
_entity.id
_entity.type
_entity.pdbx_description
1 polymer ?
#
loop_
_entity_poly.entity_id
_entity_poly.type
_entity_poly.pdbx_seq_one_letter_code
_entity_poly.pdbx_strand_id
1 'polypeptide(L)'
;MSFSFFKQSRPKTPPELAKAIKDSLMALDSKTVAEVKALEKALEEVEKNIVTMKTMLLGDGEIEPSPDQIAQLTLEICNEDVISLLFHKLPILGWETRKNLVHCWSILLKQKVDSVFCCVQYMENHLELLDFLVVW
;
A
#
# COMPACT_ATOMS: atom_id res chain seq x y z
N MET A 1 29.04 2.88 -20.53
CA MET A 1 28.46 3.01 -19.18
C MET A 1 27.31 4.00 -19.27
N SER A 2 26.08 3.52 -19.48
CA SER A 2 24.91 4.40 -19.55
C SER A 2 24.38 4.58 -18.14
N PHE A 3 24.59 5.77 -17.57
CA PHE A 3 23.94 6.16 -16.33
C PHE A 3 22.47 6.41 -16.64
N SER A 4 21.62 5.47 -16.24
CA SER A 4 20.18 5.70 -16.26
C SER A 4 19.87 6.78 -15.24
N PHE A 5 19.58 7.98 -15.75
CA PHE A 5 18.91 9.02 -14.99
C PHE A 5 17.55 8.47 -14.57
N PHE A 6 17.48 7.95 -13.34
CA PHE A 6 16.21 7.82 -12.64
C PHE A 6 15.60 9.22 -12.64
N LYS A 7 14.58 9.44 -13.49
CA LYS A 7 13.62 10.53 -13.28
C LYS A 7 13.16 10.35 -11.84
N GLN A 8 13.66 11.18 -10.92
CA GLN A 8 13.02 11.38 -9.63
C GLN A 8 11.61 11.87 -9.96
N SER A 9 10.67 10.93 -10.03
CA SER A 9 9.26 11.27 -10.04
C SER A 9 9.04 12.12 -8.82
N ARG A 10 8.41 13.28 -8.99
CA ARG A 10 8.03 14.17 -7.90
C ARG A 10 7.53 13.33 -6.72
N PRO A 11 8.02 13.56 -5.49
CA PRO A 11 7.58 12.77 -4.34
C PRO A 11 6.05 12.85 -4.26
N LYS A 12 5.40 11.68 -4.29
CA LYS A 12 3.94 11.58 -4.17
C LYS A 12 3.55 12.10 -2.79
N THR A 13 2.53 12.94 -2.73
CA THR A 13 1.91 13.30 -1.46
C THR A 13 1.15 12.10 -0.88
N PRO A 14 0.89 12.05 0.44
CA PRO A 14 0.15 10.95 1.05
C PRO A 14 -1.21 10.64 0.38
N PRO A 15 -2.06 11.64 0.04
CA PRO A 15 -3.34 11.38 -0.64
C PRO A 15 -3.15 10.85 -2.06
N GLU A 16 -2.19 11.39 -2.81
CA GLU A 16 -1.88 10.90 -4.16
C GLU A 16 -1.37 9.45 -4.14
N LEU A 17 -0.63 9.09 -3.09
CA LEU A 17 -0.13 7.73 -2.91
C LEU A 17 -1.25 6.76 -2.54
N ALA A 18 -2.11 7.11 -1.58
CA ALA A 18 -3.27 6.29 -1.20
C ALA A 18 -4.17 6.00 -2.42
N LYS A 19 -4.50 7.05 -3.17
CA LYS A 19 -5.28 6.93 -4.41
C LYS A 19 -4.58 6.08 -5.47
N ALA A 20 -3.27 6.26 -5.67
CA ALA A 20 -2.52 5.44 -6.63
C ALA A 20 -2.51 3.96 -6.23
N ILE A 21 -2.40 3.64 -4.94
CA ILE A 21 -2.50 2.27 -4.43
C ILE A 21 -3.89 1.70 -4.73
N LYS A 22 -4.96 2.44 -4.40
CA LYS A 22 -6.34 2.05 -4.70
C LYS A 22 -6.55 1.75 -6.18
N ASP A 23 -6.20 2.71 -7.04
CA ASP A 23 -6.39 2.61 -8.48
C ASP A 23 -5.62 1.41 -9.06
N SER A 24 -4.38 1.19 -8.61
CA SER A 24 -3.57 0.05 -9.06
C SER A 24 -4.11 -1.31 -8.58
N LEU A 25 -4.65 -1.39 -7.36
CA LEU A 25 -5.30 -2.61 -6.85
C LEU A 25 -6.61 -2.91 -7.58
N MET A 26 -7.43 -1.89 -7.84
CA MET A 26 -8.67 -2.04 -8.60
C MET A 26 -8.39 -2.42 -10.06
N ALA A 27 -7.30 -1.93 -10.64
CA ALA A 27 -6.91 -2.29 -12.00
C ALA A 27 -6.66 -3.80 -12.16
N LEU A 28 -6.24 -4.50 -11.09
CA LEU A 28 -6.05 -5.96 -11.12
C LEU A 28 -7.34 -6.72 -11.45
N ASP A 29 -8.51 -6.22 -11.05
CA ASP A 29 -9.80 -6.87 -11.35
C ASP A 29 -10.16 -6.82 -12.83
N SER A 30 -9.66 -5.81 -13.54
CA SER A 30 -9.87 -5.68 -14.98
C SER A 30 -8.96 -6.59 -15.80
N LYS A 31 -7.95 -7.22 -15.18
CA LYS A 31 -6.93 -8.03 -15.86
C LYS A 31 -7.18 -9.50 -15.60
N THR A 32 -7.35 -10.26 -16.67
CA THR A 32 -7.52 -11.70 -16.59
C THR A 32 -6.18 -12.40 -16.75
N VAL A 33 -6.08 -13.64 -16.26
CA VAL A 33 -4.91 -14.50 -16.44
C VAL A 33 -4.59 -14.76 -17.93
N ALA A 34 -5.58 -14.61 -18.82
CA ALA A 34 -5.37 -14.69 -20.27
C ALA A 34 -4.53 -13.51 -20.81
N GLU A 35 -4.51 -12.36 -20.13
CA GLU A 35 -3.72 -11.19 -20.49
C GLU A 35 -2.43 -11.10 -19.65
N VAL A 36 -1.63 -12.17 -19.64
CA VAL A 36 -0.44 -12.33 -18.78
C VAL A 36 0.44 -11.06 -18.72
N LYS A 37 0.82 -10.49 -19.87
CA LYS A 37 1.67 -9.27 -19.91
C LYS A 37 1.01 -8.04 -19.30
N ALA A 38 -0.31 -7.90 -19.43
CA ALA A 38 -1.04 -6.77 -18.85
C ALA A 38 -1.21 -6.96 -17.34
N LEU A 39 -1.41 -8.20 -16.89
CA LEU A 39 -1.47 -8.56 -15.48
C LEU A 39 -0.10 -8.35 -14.79
N GLU A 40 1.00 -8.81 -15.41
CA GLU A 40 2.37 -8.58 -14.91
C GLU A 40 2.64 -7.09 -14.72
N LYS A 41 2.33 -6.27 -15.73
CA LYS A 41 2.51 -4.82 -15.64
C LYS A 41 1.64 -4.16 -14.56
N ALA A 42 0.43 -4.66 -14.35
CA ALA A 42 -0.44 -4.17 -13.28
C ALA A 42 0.11 -4.53 -11.89
N LEU A 43 0.63 -5.75 -11.74
CA LEU A 43 1.29 -6.21 -10.50
C LEU A 43 2.56 -5.43 -10.20
N GLU A 44 3.39 -5.13 -11.21
CA GLU A 44 4.58 -4.27 -11.06
C GLU A 44 4.22 -2.86 -10.58
N GLU A 45 3.11 -2.28 -11.06
CA GLU A 45 2.66 -0.97 -10.61
C GLU A 45 2.17 -1.00 -9.16
N VAL A 46 1.45 -2.05 -8.76
CA VAL A 46 1.09 -2.26 -7.34
C VAL A 46 2.34 -2.38 -6.49
N GLU A 47 3.31 -3.22 -6.87
CA GLU A 47 4.56 -3.39 -6.14
C GLU A 47 5.29 -2.06 -5.95
N LYS A 48 5.42 -1.27 -7.02
CA LYS A 48 6.05 0.07 -6.98
C LYS A 48 5.35 1.01 -5.99
N ASN A 49 4.03 1.00 -5.97
CA ASN A 49 3.26 1.82 -5.03
C ASN A 49 3.44 1.34 -3.57
N ILE A 50 3.49 0.02 -3.33
CA ILE A 50 3.77 -0.53 -2.00
C ILE A 50 5.20 -0.20 -1.54
N VAL A 51 6.19 -0.25 -2.44
CA VAL A 51 7.56 0.16 -2.11
C VAL A 51 7.61 1.64 -1.77
N THR A 52 6.89 2.48 -2.52
CA THR A 52 6.80 3.92 -2.24
C THR A 52 6.15 4.18 -0.87
N MET A 53 5.08 3.44 -0.54
CA MET A 53 4.45 3.48 0.79
C MET A 53 5.43 3.07 1.88
N LYS A 54 6.17 1.98 1.68
CA LYS A 54 7.20 1.52 2.61
C LYS A 54 8.26 2.59 2.86
N THR A 55 8.76 3.22 1.79
CA THR A 55 9.74 4.32 1.92
C THR A 55 9.16 5.52 2.67
N MET A 56 7.89 5.88 2.44
CA MET A 56 7.24 6.96 3.21
C MET A 56 7.09 6.63 4.70
N LEU A 57 6.85 5.35 5.02
CA LEU A 57 6.63 4.88 6.40
C LEU A 57 7.94 4.63 7.18
N LEU A 58 8.99 4.14 6.53
CA LEU A 58 10.25 3.73 7.18
C LEU A 58 11.44 4.63 6.85
N GLY A 59 11.35 5.44 5.80
CA GLY A 59 12.51 6.04 5.15
C GLY A 59 13.31 5.03 4.32
N ASP A 60 14.27 5.55 3.56
CA ASP A 60 15.23 4.78 2.75
C ASP A 60 16.70 5.10 3.08
N GLY A 61 16.94 5.78 4.21
CA GLY A 61 18.26 6.22 4.67
C GLY A 61 18.65 7.61 4.18
N GLU A 62 18.08 8.07 3.07
CA GLU A 62 18.25 9.44 2.54
C GLU A 62 17.05 10.32 2.93
N ILE A 63 15.85 9.74 2.92
CA ILE A 63 14.61 10.40 3.28
C ILE A 63 14.17 9.89 4.65
N GLU A 64 14.10 10.79 5.63
CA GLU A 64 13.60 10.47 6.97
C GLU A 64 12.06 10.49 7.00
N PRO A 65 11.41 9.48 7.62
CA PRO A 65 9.96 9.43 7.70
C PRO A 65 9.39 10.64 8.45
N SER A 66 8.48 11.38 7.81
CA SER A 66 7.77 12.51 8.42
C SER A 66 6.53 12.01 9.18
N PRO A 67 6.40 12.29 10.50
CA PRO A 67 5.24 11.89 11.28
C PRO A 67 3.91 12.41 10.72
N ASP A 68 3.90 13.66 10.22
CA ASP A 68 2.71 14.28 9.64
C ASP A 68 2.28 13.57 8.35
N GLN A 69 3.24 13.21 7.48
CA GLN A 69 2.96 12.46 6.26
C GLN A 69 2.44 11.06 6.56
N ILE A 70 2.99 10.40 7.58
CA ILE A 70 2.56 9.07 8.01
C ILE A 70 1.13 9.12 8.57
N ALA A 71 0.83 10.09 9.42
CA ALA A 71 -0.51 10.28 9.97
C ALA A 71 -1.53 10.55 8.85
N GLN A 72 -1.19 11.43 7.91
CA GLN A 72 -2.04 11.73 6.76
C GLN A 72 -2.23 10.49 5.87
N LEU A 73 -1.17 9.76 5.55
CA LEU A 73 -1.27 8.52 4.77
C LEU A 73 -2.18 7.49 5.44
N THR A 74 -2.06 7.35 6.76
CA THR A 74 -2.87 6.42 7.55
C THR A 74 -4.36 6.75 7.43
N LEU A 75 -4.71 8.04 7.53
CA LEU A 75 -6.09 8.51 7.35
C LEU A 75 -6.61 8.22 5.95
N GLU A 76 -5.84 8.55 4.91
CA GLU A 76 -6.26 8.36 3.53
C GLU A 76 -6.43 6.87 3.19
N ILE A 77 -5.53 6.01 3.66
CA ILE A 77 -5.65 4.55 3.50
C ILE A 77 -6.94 4.01 4.13
N CYS A 78 -7.33 4.53 5.30
CA CYS A 78 -8.58 4.13 5.97
C CYS A 78 -9.81 4.71 5.25
N ASN A 79 -9.77 5.98 4.85
CA ASN A 79 -10.89 6.66 4.20
C ASN A 79 -11.17 6.12 2.79
N GLU A 80 -10.13 5.67 2.07
CA GLU A 80 -10.25 5.16 0.71
C GLU A 80 -10.55 3.65 0.63
N ASP A 81 -10.73 2.96 1.76
CA ASP A 81 -10.91 1.51 1.86
C ASP A 81 -9.76 0.69 1.26
N VAL A 82 -8.55 1.25 1.26
CA VAL A 82 -7.37 0.61 0.68
C VAL A 82 -7.02 -0.68 1.43
N ILE A 83 -7.27 -0.72 2.75
CA ILE A 83 -7.01 -1.89 3.60
C ILE A 83 -7.81 -3.10 3.11
N SER A 84 -9.12 -2.91 2.86
CA SER A 84 -9.99 -3.96 2.35
C SER A 84 -9.51 -4.47 0.99
N LEU A 85 -9.15 -3.58 0.07
CA LEU A 85 -8.62 -3.96 -1.24
C LEU A 85 -7.32 -4.76 -1.12
N LEU A 86 -6.39 -4.34 -0.25
CA LEU A 86 -5.12 -5.03 -0.04
C LEU A 86 -5.31 -6.49 0.39
N PHE A 87 -6.25 -6.76 1.30
CA PHE A 87 -6.50 -8.12 1.78
C PHE A 87 -7.16 -8.98 0.71
N HIS A 88 -8.13 -8.43 -0.02
CA HIS A 88 -8.77 -9.15 -1.12
C HIS A 88 -7.78 -9.48 -2.26
N LYS A 89 -6.79 -8.61 -2.53
CA LYS A 89 -5.77 -8.86 -3.56
C LYS A 89 -4.55 -9.63 -3.06
N LEU A 90 -4.41 -9.86 -1.76
CA LEU A 90 -3.25 -10.54 -1.18
C LEU A 90 -2.88 -11.86 -1.88
N PRO A 91 -3.83 -12.74 -2.28
CA PRO A 91 -3.51 -14.01 -2.94
C PRO A 91 -2.85 -13.89 -4.32
N ILE A 92 -3.04 -12.76 -5.04
CA ILE A 92 -2.46 -12.56 -6.37
C ILE A 92 -1.12 -11.81 -6.32
N LEU A 93 -0.81 -11.13 -5.22
CA LEU A 93 0.44 -10.37 -5.08
C LEU A 93 1.65 -11.28 -4.96
N GLY A 94 2.79 -10.82 -5.48
CA GLY A 94 4.09 -11.50 -5.34
C GLY A 94 4.58 -11.55 -3.89
N TRP A 95 5.46 -12.50 -3.60
CA TRP A 95 6.02 -12.74 -2.26
C TRP A 95 6.67 -11.48 -1.64
N GLU A 96 7.53 -10.79 -2.40
CA GLU A 96 8.20 -9.58 -1.90
C GLU A 96 7.21 -8.44 -1.62
N THR A 97 6.17 -8.28 -2.45
CA THR A 97 5.09 -7.32 -2.20
C THR A 97 4.35 -7.63 -0.91
N ARG A 98 4.00 -8.90 -0.66
CA ARG A 98 3.35 -9.32 0.60
C ARG A 98 4.23 -9.04 1.81
N LYS A 99 5.52 -9.34 1.73
CA LYS A 99 6.48 -9.05 2.80
C LYS A 99 6.56 -7.56 3.10
N ASN A 100 6.63 -6.72 2.06
CA ASN A 100 6.61 -5.27 2.22
C ASN A 100 5.29 -4.78 2.83
N LEU A 101 4.15 -5.36 2.44
CA LEU A 101 2.85 -5.04 3.03
C LEU A 101 2.78 -5.35 4.52
N VAL A 102 3.26 -6.52 4.96
CA VAL A 102 3.29 -6.88 6.39
C VAL A 102 4.10 -5.88 7.22
N HIS A 103 5.24 -5.42 6.69
CA HIS A 103 6.03 -4.38 7.34
C HIS A 103 5.30 -3.04 7.42
N CYS A 104 4.70 -2.58 6.31
CA CYS A 104 3.91 -1.34 6.31
C CYS A 104 2.74 -1.43 7.29
N TRP A 105 2.04 -2.56 7.29
CA TRP A 105 0.90 -2.83 8.16
C TRP A 105 1.26 -2.76 9.65
N SER A 106 2.41 -3.32 10.02
CA SER A 106 2.91 -3.28 11.39
C SER A 106 3.16 -1.86 11.91
N ILE A 107 3.42 -0.92 11.00
CA ILE A 107 3.61 0.50 11.32
C ILE A 107 2.26 1.20 11.36
N LEU A 108 1.43 1.03 10.32
CA LEU A 108 0.10 1.63 10.20
C LEU A 108 -0.80 1.30 11.41
N LEU A 109 -0.78 0.04 11.87
CA LEU A 109 -1.53 -0.38 13.07
C LEU A 109 -1.12 0.33 14.34
N LYS A 110 0.13 0.80 14.42
CA LYS A 110 0.67 1.51 15.60
C LYS A 110 0.51 3.02 15.48
N GLN A 111 0.06 3.53 14.33
CA GLN A 111 -0.14 4.96 14.14
C GLN A 111 -1.36 5.44 14.91
N LYS A 112 -1.14 6.52 15.67
CA LYS A 112 -2.20 7.26 16.33
C LYS A 112 -2.42 8.56 15.58
N VAL A 113 -3.65 8.81 15.17
CA VAL A 113 -4.09 10.12 14.68
C VAL A 113 -5.10 10.64 15.69
N ASP A 114 -4.84 11.81 16.27
CA ASP A 114 -5.67 12.41 17.31
C ASP A 114 -5.97 11.48 18.50
N SER A 115 -4.97 10.69 18.93
CA SER A 115 -5.05 9.67 19.99
C SER A 115 -5.87 8.41 19.68
N VAL A 116 -6.36 8.27 18.44
CA VAL A 116 -7.10 7.10 17.97
C VAL A 116 -6.25 6.27 17.02
N PHE A 117 -6.31 4.94 17.15
CA PHE A 117 -5.69 4.03 16.20
C PHE A 117 -6.61 3.82 15.00
N CYS A 118 -6.49 4.67 13.97
CA CYS A 118 -7.41 4.66 12.82
C CYS A 118 -7.51 3.30 12.14
N CYS A 119 -6.38 2.61 11.92
CA CYS A 119 -6.40 1.28 11.30
C CYS A 119 -7.06 0.22 12.19
N VAL A 120 -6.91 0.32 13.53
CA VAL A 120 -7.56 -0.61 14.47
C VAL A 120 -9.07 -0.37 14.45
N GLN A 121 -9.51 0.88 14.55
CA GLN A 121 -10.93 1.22 14.46
C GLN A 121 -11.53 0.81 13.11
N TYR A 122 -10.78 0.96 12.02
CA TYR A 122 -11.19 0.48 10.70
C TYR A 122 -11.43 -1.04 10.72
N MET A 123 -10.50 -1.81 11.30
CA MET A 123 -10.66 -3.27 11.41
C MET A 123 -11.82 -3.68 12.33
N GLU A 124 -12.05 -2.97 13.43
CA GLU A 124 -13.19 -3.23 14.33
C GLU A 124 -14.53 -3.07 13.61
N ASN A 125 -14.61 -2.17 12.63
CA ASN A 125 -15.80 -1.97 11.80
C ASN A 125 -15.91 -2.97 10.63
N HIS A 126 -14.83 -3.71 10.33
CA HIS A 126 -14.73 -4.64 9.19
C HIS A 126 -14.13 -5.98 9.63
N LEU A 127 -14.74 -6.63 10.63
CA LEU A 127 -14.22 -7.86 11.22
C LEU A 127 -14.11 -9.01 10.22
N GLU A 128 -14.92 -9.00 9.15
CA GLU A 128 -14.84 -9.97 8.05
C GLU A 128 -13.46 -9.98 7.38
N LEU A 129 -12.73 -8.86 7.42
CA LEU A 129 -11.36 -8.75 6.90
C LEU A 129 -10.38 -9.64 7.68
N LEU A 130 -10.65 -9.94 8.96
CA LEU A 130 -9.84 -10.86 9.75
C LEU A 130 -9.96 -12.30 9.25
N ASP A 131 -11.14 -12.70 8.81
CA ASP A 131 -11.35 -14.05 8.27
C ASP A 131 -10.49 -14.26 7.01
N PHE A 132 -10.34 -13.23 6.18
CA PHE A 132 -9.42 -13.27 5.04
C PHE A 132 -7.96 -13.40 5.46
N LEU A 133 -7.54 -12.86 6.60
CA LEU A 133 -6.16 -13.00 7.07
C LEU A 133 -5.86 -14.37 7.69
N VAL A 134 -6.85 -15.05 8.26
CA VAL A 134 -6.67 -16.36 8.92
C VAL A 134 -6.64 -17.51 7.92
N VAL A 135 -7.31 -17.34 6.77
CA VAL A 135 -7.43 -18.38 5.74
C VAL A 135 -6.16 -18.53 4.88
N TRP A 136 -5.19 -17.61 4.97
CA TRP A 136 -3.99 -17.57 4.12
C TRP A 136 -2.67 -17.48 4.87
#